data_AF-A0A813M0L5-F1
#
_entry.id   AF-A0A813M0L5-F1
#
_cell.length_a   1.000
_cell.length_b   1.000
_cell.length_c   1.000
_cell.angle_alpha   90.00
_cell.angle_beta   90.00
_cell.angle_gamma   90.00
#
_symmetry.space_group_name_H-M   'P 1'
#
loop_
_entity.id
_entity.type
_entity.pdbx_description
1 polymer ?
#
loop_
_entity_poly.entity_id
_entity_poly.type
_entity_poly.pdbx_seq_one_letter_code
_entity_poly.pdbx_strand_id
1 'polypeptide(L)'
;MAFPQTKGGGNSAELQTWGKAMGRSSIDGRCLTSAPLAVDLRLAVGLDKVLHHFGRELQQNGPKSSSRGTQAERIGTFISHDWGSRGSLKSMSLLLIFNSRAAAVIAVSISAVVALMEAYAVTPSCMSSTQLIGVGGKVYLVRSSMSSASGLVAYLIILCFWQRILSLCGQSASVFLDKLCIDQENEKQKERAILGLAGFLDISDKLVILWSPSYFERLWCMYELACWLRLSRMEGTIVMPIHLAPVIFVITFSLWGAILCFIYGAGSGYLDVFSAAFAAFLTGVVGGILPTHISRHLANSLRSLPQQLESFSIREANCFCCSHDHVHPETKKHLPCDRRLIYKMLLQWQQDFTVSGESVTTLEAIDFRIRQKLKPWILRNIGGAHAPFRLLLATISVPFLCSTMDFLPAMIQLGGVPAFRLGLDAALRSFVLGPCVAKVIMQISVAGFDCKDFVGCDLLLTLLKGSATSLVLTVIYASIYLPRSLLEHVGWQLATGVVLVVSTIAIFRCGCRKEVRGRGSVNPDLY
;
A
#
# COMPACT_ATOMS: atom_id res chain seq x y z
N MET A 1 21.67 -32.65 -10.14
CA MET A 1 22.80 -32.57 -9.19
C MET A 1 22.56 -33.56 -8.06
N ALA A 2 23.33 -34.64 -8.00
CA ALA A 2 23.23 -35.63 -6.94
C ALA A 2 23.79 -35.03 -5.63
N PHE A 3 22.99 -35.05 -4.56
CA PHE A 3 23.44 -34.62 -3.23
C PHE A 3 24.52 -35.57 -2.70
N PRO A 4 25.65 -35.07 -2.17
CA PRO A 4 26.61 -35.93 -1.48
C PRO A 4 26.02 -36.37 -0.14
N GLN A 5 25.98 -37.69 0.09
CA GLN A 5 25.68 -38.27 1.40
C GLN A 5 26.79 -37.86 2.38
N THR A 6 26.49 -36.91 3.25
CA THR A 6 27.37 -36.57 4.37
C THR A 6 27.09 -37.52 5.52
N LYS A 7 28.04 -38.43 5.78
CA LYS A 7 28.12 -39.23 7.00
C LYS A 7 28.49 -38.30 8.17
N GLY A 8 27.48 -37.75 8.83
CA GLY A 8 27.62 -37.03 10.09
C GLY A 8 26.76 -37.68 11.16
N GLY A 9 27.39 -38.48 12.04
CA GLY A 9 26.74 -39.05 13.22
C GLY A 9 26.46 -37.97 14.26
N GLY A 10 25.31 -37.29 14.14
CA GLY A 10 24.72 -36.46 15.18
C GLY A 10 23.67 -37.27 15.96
N ASN A 11 23.74 -37.22 17.29
CA ASN A 11 22.88 -37.95 18.23
C ASN A 11 21.39 -37.93 17.85
N SER A 12 20.85 -39.07 17.44
CA SER A 12 19.41 -39.24 17.16
C SER A 12 18.54 -39.19 18.42
N ALA A 13 19.14 -39.32 19.61
CA ALA A 13 18.45 -39.29 20.90
C ALA A 13 17.85 -37.91 21.23
N GLU A 14 18.49 -36.82 20.80
CA GLU A 14 17.99 -35.45 21.07
C GLU A 14 16.83 -35.06 20.16
N LEU A 15 16.63 -35.78 19.05
CA LEU A 15 15.55 -35.59 18.07
C LEU A 15 14.30 -36.43 18.40
N GLN A 16 14.45 -37.57 19.09
CA GLN A 16 13.30 -38.41 19.49
C GLN A 16 12.46 -37.81 20.62
N THR A 17 13.05 -36.97 21.48
CA THR A 17 12.33 -36.28 22.57
C THR A 17 11.27 -35.32 22.05
N TRP A 18 11.47 -34.74 20.86
CA TRP A 18 10.54 -33.80 20.24
C TRP A 18 9.27 -34.46 19.70
N GLY A 19 9.34 -35.75 19.33
CA GLY A 19 8.18 -36.51 18.85
C GLY A 19 7.17 -36.84 19.95
N LYS A 20 7.59 -36.91 21.22
CA LYS A 20 6.72 -37.28 22.36
C LYS A 20 6.03 -36.09 23.04
N ALA A 21 6.51 -34.86 22.84
CA ALA A 21 5.88 -33.65 23.40
C ALA A 21 4.70 -33.12 22.55
N MET A 22 4.47 -33.67 21.36
CA MET A 22 3.40 -33.26 20.45
C MET A 22 2.17 -34.16 20.60
N GLY A 23 1.43 -33.96 21.70
CA GLY A 23 0.15 -34.63 21.93
C GLY A 23 -0.88 -34.28 20.83
N ARG A 24 -1.40 -35.31 20.15
CA ARG A 24 -2.52 -35.17 19.20
C ARG A 24 -3.81 -34.95 19.99
N SER A 25 -4.32 -33.73 20.02
CA SER A 25 -5.72 -33.48 20.37
C SER A 25 -6.45 -32.99 19.11
N SER A 26 -7.39 -33.82 18.64
CA SER A 26 -8.30 -33.51 17.56
C SER A 26 -9.60 -32.99 18.16
N ILE A 27 -9.81 -31.68 18.13
CA ILE A 27 -11.13 -31.08 18.33
C ILE A 27 -11.29 -30.05 17.20
N ASP A 28 -12.35 -30.21 16.41
CA ASP A 28 -12.82 -29.36 15.31
C ASP A 28 -12.04 -29.34 13.99
N GLY A 29 -12.00 -30.45 13.24
CA GLY A 29 -12.01 -30.49 11.74
C GLY A 29 -11.00 -29.66 10.92
N ARG A 30 -10.17 -28.86 11.56
CA ARG A 30 -9.08 -28.04 11.07
C ARG A 30 -7.84 -28.74 11.61
N CYS A 31 -7.36 -29.72 10.86
CA CYS A 31 -6.09 -30.38 11.15
C CYS A 31 -4.96 -29.36 10.90
N LEU A 32 -4.76 -28.43 11.84
CA LEU A 32 -3.66 -27.47 11.83
C LEU A 32 -2.54 -28.06 12.67
N THR A 33 -1.75 -28.95 12.06
CA THR A 33 -0.54 -29.58 12.61
C THR A 33 0.66 -28.64 12.69
N SER A 34 0.46 -27.30 12.71
CA SER A 34 1.50 -26.42 13.25
C SER A 34 1.46 -26.56 14.76
N ALA A 35 2.57 -26.99 15.38
CA ALA A 35 2.68 -27.03 16.84
C ALA A 35 2.12 -25.73 17.42
N PRO A 36 1.15 -25.80 18.36
CA PRO A 36 0.49 -24.61 18.85
C PRO A 36 1.54 -23.63 19.37
N LEU A 37 1.54 -22.40 18.84
CA LEU A 37 2.44 -21.36 19.30
C LEU A 37 2.23 -21.20 20.81
N ALA A 38 3.29 -21.53 21.56
CA ALA A 38 3.26 -21.50 23.01
C ALA A 38 2.79 -20.11 23.46
N VAL A 39 1.89 -20.07 24.44
CA VAL A 39 1.20 -18.84 24.85
C VAL A 39 2.20 -17.75 25.25
N ASP A 40 3.33 -18.15 25.86
CA ASP A 40 4.42 -17.26 26.24
C ASP A 40 5.09 -16.54 25.06
N LEU A 41 5.03 -17.13 23.86
CA LEU A 41 5.65 -16.60 22.65
C LEU A 41 4.71 -15.74 21.81
N ARG A 42 3.41 -15.67 22.13
CA ARG A 42 2.42 -14.92 21.34
C ARG A 42 2.59 -13.42 21.55
N LEU A 43 3.66 -12.85 21.04
CA LEU A 43 3.98 -11.44 21.19
C LEU A 43 3.49 -10.64 19.98
N ALA A 44 2.89 -9.49 20.26
CA ALA A 44 2.55 -8.47 19.28
C ALA A 44 3.01 -7.10 19.78
N VAL A 45 3.15 -6.14 18.87
CA VAL A 45 3.60 -4.80 19.19
C VAL A 45 2.64 -3.78 18.59
N GLY A 46 2.45 -2.64 19.25
CA GLY A 46 1.72 -1.52 18.66
C GLY A 46 2.45 -0.96 17.45
N LEU A 47 1.72 -0.65 16.38
CA LEU A 47 2.28 -0.09 15.15
C LEU A 47 2.96 1.28 15.37
N ASP A 48 2.56 2.02 16.40
CA ASP A 48 3.24 3.24 16.85
C ASP A 48 4.70 3.01 17.22
N LYS A 49 5.04 1.88 17.85
CA LYS A 49 6.43 1.50 18.16
C LYS A 49 7.19 1.12 16.89
N VAL A 50 6.55 0.43 15.95
CA VAL A 50 7.15 0.09 14.64
C VAL A 50 7.47 1.34 13.83
N LEU A 51 6.57 2.32 13.84
CA LEU A 51 6.72 3.60 13.12
C LEU A 51 7.60 4.62 13.85
N HIS A 52 8.02 4.33 15.08
CA HIS A 52 8.86 5.21 15.88
C HIS A 52 10.16 5.57 15.13
N HIS A 53 10.55 6.85 15.19
CA HIS A 53 11.66 7.41 14.41
C HIS A 53 11.64 7.03 12.91
N PHE A 54 10.47 7.11 12.27
CA PHE A 54 10.28 6.80 10.84
C PHE A 54 10.71 5.37 10.47
N GLY A 55 10.34 4.41 11.32
CA GLY A 55 10.60 3.00 11.05
C GLY A 55 12.05 2.61 11.27
N ARG A 56 12.71 3.15 12.32
CA ARG A 56 14.06 2.73 12.71
C ARG A 56 14.15 1.22 12.92
N GLU A 57 13.08 0.62 13.44
CA GLU A 57 13.00 -0.82 13.67
C GLU A 57 12.90 -1.65 12.38
N LEU A 58 12.52 -1.04 11.26
CA LEU A 58 12.46 -1.68 9.94
C LEU A 58 13.84 -1.71 9.24
N GLN A 59 14.88 -1.16 9.89
CA GLN A 59 16.25 -1.16 9.41
C GLN A 59 17.02 -2.37 9.96
N GLN A 60 17.74 -3.05 9.08
CA GLN A 60 18.58 -4.21 9.42
C GLN A 60 19.66 -3.85 10.45
N ASN A 61 20.40 -2.76 10.24
CA ASN A 61 21.51 -2.33 11.11
C ASN A 61 21.09 -1.31 12.18
N GLY A 62 19.78 -1.21 12.48
CA GLY A 62 19.30 -0.35 13.56
C GLY A 62 19.78 -0.87 14.92
N PRO A 63 20.00 0.00 15.93
CA PRO A 63 20.36 -0.44 17.26
C PRO A 63 19.32 -1.39 17.83
N LYS A 64 19.74 -2.18 18.82
CA LYS A 64 18.84 -3.09 19.54
C LYS A 64 17.61 -2.31 20.04
N SER A 65 16.42 -2.83 19.75
CA SER A 65 15.19 -2.21 20.21
C SER A 65 15.10 -2.33 21.73
N SER A 66 14.75 -1.23 22.40
CA SER A 66 14.35 -1.25 23.80
C SER A 66 12.90 -1.71 23.98
N SER A 67 12.11 -1.71 22.91
CA SER A 67 10.69 -2.08 22.96
C SER A 67 10.50 -3.56 22.65
N ARG A 68 9.97 -4.30 23.63
CA ARG A 68 9.54 -5.69 23.44
C ARG A 68 8.03 -5.75 23.16
N GLY A 69 7.63 -6.75 22.39
CA GLY A 69 6.22 -7.09 22.21
C GLY A 69 5.54 -7.47 23.53
N THR A 70 4.22 -7.33 23.57
CA THR A 70 3.35 -7.75 24.66
C THR A 70 2.59 -9.01 24.26
N GLN A 71 2.24 -9.86 25.23
CA GLN A 71 1.42 -11.03 24.94
C GLN A 71 0.08 -10.63 24.33
N ALA A 72 -0.34 -11.36 23.30
CA ALA A 72 -1.56 -11.11 22.55
C ALA A 72 -2.19 -12.44 22.12
N GLU A 73 -3.49 -12.59 22.34
CA GLU A 73 -4.24 -13.76 21.87
C GLU A 73 -4.43 -13.75 20.34
N ARG A 74 -4.55 -12.54 19.78
CA ARG A 74 -4.70 -12.29 18.34
C ARG A 74 -3.81 -11.16 17.89
N ILE A 75 -3.43 -11.23 16.62
CA ILE A 75 -2.57 -10.24 15.97
C ILE A 75 -3.37 -9.59 14.84
N GLY A 76 -3.50 -8.27 14.86
CA GLY A 76 -4.29 -7.58 13.85
C GLY A 76 -3.64 -7.64 12.47
N THR A 77 -2.31 -7.58 12.38
CA THR A 77 -1.60 -7.66 11.10
C THR A 77 -0.20 -8.25 11.23
N PHE A 78 0.13 -9.24 10.41
CA PHE A 78 1.48 -9.72 10.21
C PHE A 78 2.18 -8.88 9.13
N ILE A 79 3.32 -8.26 9.46
CA ILE A 79 4.11 -7.47 8.51
C ILE A 79 5.24 -8.35 7.96
N SER A 80 5.07 -8.83 6.72
CA SER A 80 6.12 -9.55 6.00
C SER A 80 6.92 -8.58 5.13
N HIS A 81 8.24 -8.66 5.23
CA HIS A 81 9.14 -7.74 4.53
C HIS A 81 10.52 -8.35 4.36
N ASP A 82 11.27 -7.90 3.36
CA ASP A 82 12.68 -8.23 3.24
C ASP A 82 13.50 -7.31 4.17
N TRP A 83 14.57 -7.82 4.80
CA TRP A 83 15.41 -7.00 5.68
C TRP A 83 16.34 -6.04 4.93
N GLY A 84 16.70 -6.34 3.67
CA GLY A 84 17.74 -5.64 2.93
C GLY A 84 17.29 -4.28 2.37
N SER A 85 15.99 -4.10 2.16
CA SER A 85 15.46 -2.85 1.61
C SER A 85 15.37 -1.74 2.66
N ARG A 86 15.36 -0.49 2.19
CA ARG A 86 15.47 0.71 3.03
C ARG A 86 14.28 0.81 3.99
N GLY A 87 14.57 0.90 5.29
CA GLY A 87 13.54 1.00 6.35
C GLY A 87 12.61 2.20 6.20
N SER A 88 13.10 3.34 5.69
CA SER A 88 12.27 4.53 5.46
C SER A 88 11.18 4.29 4.41
N LEU A 89 11.45 3.55 3.34
CA LEU A 89 10.46 3.22 2.31
C LEU A 89 9.37 2.29 2.86
N LYS A 90 9.76 1.34 3.71
CA LYS A 90 8.83 0.48 4.46
C LYS A 90 7.96 1.31 5.39
N SER A 91 8.56 2.23 6.16
CA SER A 91 7.82 3.15 7.05
C SER A 91 6.83 4.00 6.28
N MET A 92 7.25 4.61 5.17
CA MET A 92 6.39 5.40 4.28
C MET A 92 5.19 4.58 3.78
N SER A 93 5.43 3.33 3.41
CA SER A 93 4.38 2.40 2.97
C SER A 93 3.39 2.09 4.10
N LEU A 94 3.87 1.86 5.31
CA LEU A 94 3.01 1.63 6.48
C LEU A 94 2.20 2.88 6.86
N LEU A 95 2.78 4.09 6.80
CA LEU A 95 2.04 5.34 7.01
C LEU A 95 0.88 5.47 6.00
N LEU A 96 1.11 5.12 4.75
CA LEU A 96 0.05 5.12 3.73
C LEU A 96 -1.03 4.07 3.98
N ILE A 97 -0.66 2.85 4.36
CA ILE A 97 -1.63 1.77 4.61
C ILE A 97 -2.50 2.09 5.83
N PHE A 98 -1.90 2.54 6.93
CA PHE A 98 -2.57 2.62 8.23
C PHE A 98 -3.08 4.01 8.61
N ASN A 99 -2.47 5.11 8.13
CA ASN A 99 -2.77 6.46 8.61
C ASN A 99 -3.48 7.34 7.58
N SER A 100 -3.31 7.08 6.27
CA SER A 100 -3.83 7.96 5.21
C SER A 100 -5.34 8.22 5.30
N ARG A 101 -6.15 7.20 5.62
CA ARG A 101 -7.61 7.33 5.72
C ARG A 101 -8.02 8.26 6.87
N ALA A 102 -7.43 8.10 8.04
CA ALA A 102 -7.70 8.96 9.18
C ALA A 102 -7.22 10.39 8.88
N ALA A 103 -6.03 10.51 8.28
CA ALA A 103 -5.47 11.80 7.87
C ALA A 103 -6.39 12.54 6.91
N ALA A 104 -6.93 11.86 5.90
CA ALA A 104 -7.88 12.43 4.95
C ALA A 104 -9.16 12.94 5.64
N VAL A 105 -9.79 12.09 6.47
CA VAL A 105 -11.06 12.43 7.13
C VAL A 105 -10.86 13.62 8.08
N ILE A 106 -9.83 13.59 8.92
CA ILE A 106 -9.57 14.64 9.90
C ILE A 106 -9.15 15.95 9.21
N ALA A 107 -8.31 15.88 8.17
CA ALA A 107 -7.92 17.06 7.40
C ALA A 107 -9.13 17.76 6.79
N VAL A 108 -9.99 17.04 6.07
CA VAL A 108 -11.20 17.60 5.45
C VAL A 108 -12.16 18.13 6.52
N SER A 109 -12.29 17.45 7.66
CA SER A 109 -13.15 17.90 8.76
C SER A 109 -12.65 19.20 9.39
N ILE A 110 -11.33 19.31 9.64
CA ILE A 110 -10.72 20.53 10.18
C ILE A 110 -10.85 21.67 9.17
N SER A 111 -10.59 21.42 7.89
CA SER A 111 -10.81 22.40 6.83
C SER A 111 -12.26 22.89 6.79
N ALA A 112 -13.24 21.99 6.90
CA ALA A 112 -14.65 22.37 6.92
C ALA A 112 -15.01 23.22 8.15
N VAL A 113 -14.49 22.88 9.33
CA VAL A 113 -14.71 23.66 10.57
C VAL A 113 -14.10 25.06 10.43
N VAL A 114 -12.87 25.18 9.95
CA VAL A 114 -12.21 26.48 9.73
C VAL A 114 -12.99 27.33 8.73
N ALA A 115 -13.47 26.72 7.64
CA ALA A 115 -14.29 27.39 6.65
C ALA A 115 -15.62 27.90 7.23
N LEU A 116 -16.27 27.09 8.07
CA LEU A 116 -17.51 27.50 8.75
C LEU A 116 -17.26 28.64 9.74
N MET A 117 -16.19 28.57 10.53
CA MET A 117 -15.83 29.66 11.45
C MET A 117 -15.63 30.99 10.72
N GLU A 118 -15.02 30.96 9.54
CA GLU A 118 -14.88 32.14 8.69
C GLU A 118 -16.20 32.62 8.09
N ALA A 119 -17.07 31.70 7.65
CA ALA A 119 -18.40 32.04 7.15
C ALA A 119 -19.25 32.80 8.19
N TYR A 120 -19.04 32.51 9.49
CA TYR A 120 -19.69 33.22 10.60
C TYR A 120 -18.87 34.39 11.17
N ALA A 121 -17.83 34.84 10.46
CA ALA A 121 -16.97 35.96 10.85
C ALA A 121 -16.32 35.82 12.25
N VAL A 122 -16.09 34.58 12.69
CA VAL A 122 -15.39 34.29 13.96
C VAL A 122 -13.88 34.46 13.81
N THR A 123 -13.33 34.27 12.61
CA THR A 123 -11.89 34.36 12.35
C THR A 123 -11.45 35.80 11.96
N PRO A 124 -10.25 36.23 12.38
CA PRO A 124 -9.74 37.58 12.09
C PRO A 124 -9.64 37.87 10.59
N SER A 125 -9.98 39.11 10.23
CA SER A 125 -10.04 39.50 8.83
C SER A 125 -8.69 39.49 8.09
N CYS A 126 -7.56 39.50 8.82
CA CYS A 126 -6.22 39.58 8.26
C CYS A 126 -5.72 38.28 7.61
N MET A 127 -6.43 37.15 7.78
CA MET A 127 -5.97 35.84 7.33
C MET A 127 -6.60 35.36 6.02
N SER A 128 -7.44 36.17 5.36
CA SER A 128 -8.06 35.76 4.10
C SER A 128 -7.35 36.32 2.88
N SER A 129 -7.28 35.54 1.81
CA SER A 129 -6.96 36.04 0.48
C SER A 129 -8.27 36.36 -0.28
N THR A 130 -8.25 37.32 -1.19
CA THR A 130 -9.41 37.62 -2.04
C THR A 130 -9.12 37.15 -3.45
N GLN A 131 -10.05 36.42 -4.06
CA GLN A 131 -9.90 35.79 -5.36
C GLN A 131 -11.09 36.10 -6.27
N LEU A 132 -10.82 36.19 -7.57
CA LEU A 132 -11.86 36.28 -8.60
C LEU A 132 -12.18 34.87 -9.12
N ILE A 133 -13.43 34.45 -8.98
CA ILE A 133 -13.88 33.13 -9.43
C ILE A 133 -14.95 33.29 -10.51
N GLY A 134 -14.71 32.70 -11.67
CA GLY A 134 -15.70 32.61 -12.75
C GLY A 134 -16.66 31.44 -12.55
N VAL A 135 -17.94 31.70 -12.27
CA VAL A 135 -19.00 30.67 -12.17
C VAL A 135 -20.15 31.01 -13.10
N GLY A 136 -20.39 30.17 -14.10
CA GLY A 136 -21.50 30.35 -15.05
C GLY A 136 -21.42 31.66 -15.84
N GLY A 137 -20.22 32.04 -16.29
CA GLY A 137 -20.00 33.27 -17.06
C GLY A 137 -19.96 34.56 -16.24
N LYS A 138 -20.27 34.52 -14.94
CA LYS A 138 -20.12 35.64 -14.01
C LYS A 138 -18.85 35.50 -13.19
N VAL A 139 -18.20 36.62 -12.88
CA VAL A 139 -17.03 36.66 -12.00
C VAL A 139 -17.49 37.12 -10.63
N TYR A 140 -17.14 36.37 -9.60
CA TYR A 140 -17.45 36.66 -8.21
C TYR A 140 -16.15 36.96 -7.46
N LEU A 141 -16.17 37.99 -6.63
CA LEU A 141 -15.10 38.26 -5.69
C LEU A 141 -15.37 37.40 -4.45
N VAL A 142 -14.48 36.44 -4.20
CA VAL A 142 -14.60 35.46 -3.13
C VAL A 142 -13.42 35.57 -2.20
N ARG A 143 -13.71 35.62 -0.91
CA ARG A 143 -12.72 35.55 0.15
C ARG A 143 -12.37 34.07 0.39
N SER A 144 -11.10 33.71 0.23
CA SER A 144 -10.58 32.37 0.45
C SER A 144 -10.01 32.21 1.86
N SER A 145 -10.23 31.02 2.39
CA SER A 145 -9.96 30.68 3.79
C SER A 145 -8.52 30.17 4.04
N MET A 146 -8.20 30.01 5.32
CA MET A 146 -7.06 29.21 5.82
C MET A 146 -7.40 27.70 5.85
N SER A 147 -8.48 27.28 5.21
CA SER A 147 -9.03 25.93 5.34
C SER A 147 -8.13 24.89 4.67
N SER A 148 -7.56 25.19 3.50
CA SER A 148 -6.53 24.34 2.90
C SER A 148 -5.27 24.23 3.77
N ALA A 149 -4.74 25.36 4.24
CA ALA A 149 -3.51 25.36 5.03
C ALA A 149 -3.67 24.57 6.33
N SER A 150 -4.77 24.78 7.06
CA SER A 150 -5.12 24.01 8.26
C SER A 150 -5.36 22.53 7.94
N GLY A 151 -5.99 22.22 6.80
CA GLY A 151 -6.15 20.86 6.29
C GLY A 151 -4.81 20.16 6.04
N LEU A 152 -3.84 20.83 5.42
CA LEU A 152 -2.49 20.28 5.21
C LEU A 152 -1.79 19.99 6.54
N VAL A 153 -1.82 20.94 7.49
CA VAL A 153 -1.21 20.77 8.81
C VAL A 153 -1.85 19.60 9.54
N ALA A 154 -3.18 19.53 9.57
CA ALA A 154 -3.93 18.41 10.13
C ALA A 154 -3.57 17.08 9.45
N TYR A 155 -3.52 17.06 8.12
CA TYR A 155 -3.17 15.89 7.34
C TYR A 155 -1.78 15.38 7.72
N LEU A 156 -0.77 16.26 7.78
CA LEU A 156 0.60 15.89 8.16
C LEU A 156 0.68 15.34 9.59
N ILE A 157 0.04 16.03 10.56
CA ILE A 157 0.03 15.60 11.96
C ILE A 157 -0.59 14.21 12.07
N ILE A 158 -1.78 14.01 11.50
CA ILE A 158 -2.47 12.72 11.59
C ILE A 158 -1.70 11.67 10.80
N LEU A 159 -1.24 11.95 9.58
CA LEU A 159 -0.48 10.99 8.78
C LEU A 159 0.75 10.48 9.55
N CYS A 160 1.51 11.36 10.20
CA CYS A 160 2.73 10.98 10.92
C CYS A 160 2.47 10.38 12.31
N PHE A 161 1.43 10.84 13.01
CA PHE A 161 1.25 10.54 14.44
C PHE A 161 -0.04 9.79 14.78
N TRP A 162 -0.88 9.40 13.80
CA TRP A 162 -2.16 8.73 14.06
C TRP A 162 -2.03 7.51 14.97
N GLN A 163 -1.07 6.61 14.72
CA GLN A 163 -0.87 5.43 15.59
C GLN A 163 -0.45 5.83 17.01
N ARG A 164 0.33 6.89 17.17
CA ARG A 164 0.71 7.42 18.49
C ARG A 164 -0.47 8.07 19.19
N ILE A 165 -1.33 8.78 18.47
CA ILE A 165 -2.57 9.34 19.01
C ILE A 165 -3.49 8.20 19.48
N LEU A 166 -3.64 7.14 18.67
CA LEU A 166 -4.40 5.96 19.05
C LEU A 166 -3.77 5.22 20.24
N SER A 167 -2.44 5.20 20.36
CA SER A 167 -1.78 4.54 21.49
C SER A 167 -2.03 5.25 22.82
N LEU A 168 -2.23 6.58 22.82
CA LEU A 168 -2.71 7.31 24.00
C LEU A 168 -4.10 6.84 24.46
N CYS A 169 -4.92 6.34 23.53
CA CYS A 169 -6.23 5.76 23.81
C CYS A 169 -6.20 4.22 23.98
N GLY A 170 -5.02 3.58 23.97
CA GLY A 170 -4.90 2.12 24.04
C GLY A 170 -5.36 1.37 22.77
N GLN A 171 -5.48 2.06 21.63
CA GLN A 171 -6.07 1.54 20.39
C GLN A 171 -5.08 1.45 19.21
N SER A 172 -3.77 1.44 19.48
CA SER A 172 -2.75 1.25 18.43
C SER A 172 -2.96 -0.07 17.70
N ALA A 173 -2.76 -0.09 16.38
CA ALA A 173 -2.88 -1.32 15.62
C ALA A 173 -1.88 -2.38 16.12
N SER A 174 -2.38 -3.53 16.56
CA SER A 174 -1.55 -4.66 16.99
C SER A 174 -0.94 -5.35 15.76
N VAL A 175 0.38 -5.38 15.69
CA VAL A 175 1.12 -5.96 14.57
C VAL A 175 2.19 -6.94 15.03
N PHE A 176 2.48 -7.94 14.19
CA PHE A 176 3.69 -8.74 14.32
C PHE A 176 4.77 -8.17 13.41
N LEU A 177 5.93 -7.89 14.02
CA LEU A 177 7.17 -7.59 13.33
C LEU A 177 8.26 -8.44 13.98
N ASP A 178 8.86 -9.32 13.20
CA ASP A 178 9.88 -10.30 13.61
C ASP A 178 10.93 -9.72 14.58
N LYS A 179 11.53 -8.58 14.23
CA LYS A 179 12.58 -7.93 15.03
C LYS A 179 12.13 -7.54 16.44
N LEU A 180 10.85 -7.19 16.61
CA LEU A 180 10.29 -6.69 17.88
C LEU A 180 9.54 -7.75 18.69
N CYS A 181 9.00 -8.76 17.99
CA CYS A 181 8.18 -9.80 18.59
C CYS A 181 8.97 -11.08 18.89
N ILE A 182 10.18 -11.23 18.34
CA ILE A 182 11.08 -12.33 18.65
C ILE A 182 12.22 -11.79 19.52
N ASP A 183 12.45 -12.41 20.69
CA ASP A 183 13.60 -12.07 21.54
C ASP A 183 14.91 -12.28 20.77
N GLN A 184 15.61 -11.18 20.45
CA GLN A 184 16.84 -11.24 19.67
C GLN A 184 18.07 -11.62 20.51
N GLU A 185 17.95 -11.63 21.84
CA GLU A 185 19.06 -11.83 22.77
C GLU A 185 19.06 -13.24 23.36
N ASN A 186 17.88 -13.78 23.70
CA ASN A 186 17.76 -15.13 24.21
C ASN A 186 17.67 -16.13 23.06
N GLU A 187 18.78 -16.80 22.74
CA GLU A 187 18.88 -17.76 21.64
C GLU A 187 17.82 -18.88 21.71
N LYS A 188 17.48 -19.38 22.91
CA LYS A 188 16.46 -20.43 23.08
C LYS A 188 15.05 -19.91 22.80
N GLN A 189 14.71 -18.71 23.27
CA GLN A 189 13.40 -18.10 22.96
C GLN A 189 13.30 -17.71 21.49
N LYS A 190 14.39 -17.19 20.92
CA LYS A 190 14.51 -16.89 19.49
C LYS A 190 14.22 -18.12 18.65
N GLU A 191 14.89 -19.23 18.97
CA GLU A 191 14.69 -20.50 18.28
C GLU A 191 13.24 -20.99 18.41
N ARG A 192 12.69 -21.03 19.63
CA ARG A 192 11.27 -21.42 19.85
C ARG A 192 10.29 -20.54 19.07
N ALA A 193 10.52 -19.23 19.02
CA ALA A 193 9.66 -18.29 18.30
C ALA A 193 9.78 -18.45 16.77
N ILE A 194 10.99 -18.67 16.25
CA ILE A 194 11.23 -18.95 14.83
C ILE A 194 10.54 -20.26 14.42
N LEU A 195 10.65 -21.30 15.25
CA LEU A 195 9.95 -22.57 15.03
C LEU A 195 8.42 -22.41 15.09
N GLY A 196 7.94 -21.43 15.86
CA GLY A 196 6.53 -21.06 16.00
C GLY A 196 6.02 -20.03 14.99
N LEU A 197 6.81 -19.63 13.98
CA LEU A 197 6.48 -18.52 13.09
C LEU A 197 5.13 -18.72 12.36
N ALA A 198 4.84 -19.94 11.92
CA ALA A 198 3.54 -20.28 11.32
C ALA A 198 2.34 -20.03 12.26
N GLY A 199 2.54 -20.19 13.57
CA GLY A 199 1.50 -19.92 14.56
C GLY A 199 1.18 -18.43 14.70
N PHE A 200 2.15 -17.53 14.52
CA PHE A 200 1.88 -16.09 14.47
C PHE A 200 1.01 -15.72 13.26
N LEU A 201 1.25 -16.36 12.12
CA LEU A 201 0.43 -16.18 10.92
C LEU A 201 -0.99 -16.74 11.13
N ASP A 202 -1.14 -17.87 11.81
CA ASP A 202 -2.46 -18.45 12.09
C ASP A 202 -3.32 -17.57 13.00
N ILE A 203 -2.71 -16.90 13.99
CA ILE A 203 -3.43 -15.94 14.86
C ILE A 203 -3.49 -14.52 14.29
N SER A 204 -2.98 -14.30 13.08
CA SER A 204 -3.01 -12.99 12.41
C SER A 204 -4.24 -12.82 11.53
N ASP A 205 -4.93 -11.69 11.65
CA ASP A 205 -6.12 -11.39 10.85
C ASP A 205 -5.77 -11.00 9.39
N LYS A 206 -4.59 -10.40 9.18
CA LYS A 206 -4.14 -9.88 7.88
C LYS A 206 -2.64 -10.14 7.66
N LEU A 207 -2.25 -10.22 6.39
CA LEU A 207 -0.85 -10.24 5.96
C LEU A 207 -0.56 -8.99 5.12
N VAL A 208 0.33 -8.12 5.60
CA VAL A 208 0.85 -6.99 4.83
C VAL A 208 2.23 -7.37 4.31
N ILE A 209 2.36 -7.46 2.99
CA ILE A 209 3.62 -7.71 2.29
C ILE A 209 4.18 -6.37 1.81
N LEU A 210 5.29 -5.94 2.39
CA LEU A 210 6.07 -4.80 1.91
C LEU A 210 7.02 -5.28 0.82
N TRP A 211 6.51 -5.28 -0.41
CA TRP A 211 7.19 -5.91 -1.54
C TRP A 211 8.34 -5.04 -2.06
N SER A 212 9.48 -5.70 -2.26
CA SER A 212 10.67 -5.21 -2.95
C SER A 212 11.12 -6.25 -3.98
N PRO A 213 12.02 -5.91 -4.92
CA PRO A 213 12.51 -6.85 -5.92
C PRO A 213 13.11 -8.14 -5.33
N SER A 214 13.73 -8.06 -4.14
CA SER A 214 14.35 -9.21 -3.46
C SER A 214 13.39 -10.01 -2.58
N TYR A 215 12.14 -9.57 -2.41
CA TYR A 215 11.19 -10.24 -1.52
C TYR A 215 10.98 -11.72 -1.88
N PHE A 216 10.75 -12.02 -3.16
CA PHE A 216 10.55 -13.40 -3.66
C PHE A 216 11.82 -14.23 -3.72
N GLU A 217 12.97 -13.61 -3.49
CA GLU A 217 14.26 -14.30 -3.46
C GLU A 217 14.60 -14.76 -2.04
N ARG A 218 13.88 -14.33 -1.00
CA ARG A 218 14.25 -14.63 0.39
C ARG A 218 13.48 -15.81 0.96
N LEU A 219 14.22 -16.80 1.45
CA LEU A 219 13.64 -18.05 1.94
C LEU A 219 12.61 -17.85 3.07
N TRP A 220 12.89 -16.99 4.06
CA TRP A 220 11.97 -16.71 5.16
C TRP A 220 10.66 -16.04 4.71
N CYS A 221 10.74 -15.03 3.83
CA CYS A 221 9.55 -14.39 3.25
C CYS A 221 8.70 -15.41 2.47
N MET A 222 9.35 -16.35 1.77
CA MET A 222 8.64 -17.40 1.02
C MET A 222 8.00 -18.44 1.93
N TYR A 223 8.65 -18.77 3.04
CA TYR A 223 8.06 -19.60 4.08
C TYR A 223 6.80 -18.94 4.66
N GLU A 224 6.84 -17.66 5.02
CA GLU A 224 5.68 -16.91 5.54
C GLU A 224 4.51 -16.92 4.55
N LEU A 225 4.82 -16.71 3.28
CA LEU A 225 3.83 -16.75 2.21
C LEU A 225 3.24 -18.15 2.00
N ALA A 226 4.07 -19.20 2.05
CA ALA A 226 3.62 -20.58 1.97
C ALA A 226 2.70 -20.95 3.14
N CYS A 227 3.04 -20.51 4.36
CA CYS A 227 2.17 -20.64 5.53
C CYS A 227 0.82 -19.98 5.30
N TRP A 228 0.83 -18.73 4.86
CA TRP A 228 -0.40 -17.95 4.65
C TRP A 228 -1.30 -18.57 3.57
N LEU A 229 -0.71 -19.07 2.48
CA LEU A 229 -1.42 -19.79 1.42
C LEU A 229 -1.98 -21.12 1.90
N ARG A 230 -1.28 -21.83 2.78
CA ARG A 230 -1.76 -23.07 3.40
C ARG A 230 -3.01 -22.81 4.25
N LEU A 231 -3.05 -21.68 4.96
CA LEU A 231 -4.22 -21.23 5.72
C LEU A 231 -5.40 -20.76 4.83
N SER A 232 -5.22 -20.73 3.50
CA SER A 232 -6.23 -20.29 2.52
C SER A 232 -6.74 -18.85 2.73
N ARG A 233 -5.93 -17.96 3.32
CA ARG A 233 -6.34 -16.59 3.72
C ARG A 233 -6.01 -15.49 2.69
N MET A 234 -6.32 -15.70 1.42
CA MET A 234 -5.99 -14.71 0.38
C MET A 234 -6.71 -13.36 0.52
N GLU A 235 -7.90 -13.34 1.11
CA GLU A 235 -8.73 -12.12 1.23
C GLU A 235 -8.18 -11.09 2.23
N GLY A 236 -7.26 -11.49 3.11
CA GLY A 236 -6.59 -10.62 4.09
C GLY A 236 -5.20 -10.14 3.66
N THR A 237 -4.76 -10.44 2.44
CA THR A 237 -3.43 -10.07 1.95
C THR A 237 -3.44 -8.67 1.35
N ILE A 238 -2.55 -7.80 1.82
CA ILE A 238 -2.26 -6.50 1.24
C ILE A 238 -0.82 -6.53 0.76
N VAL A 239 -0.58 -6.25 -0.51
CA VAL A 239 0.78 -6.12 -1.03
C VAL A 239 1.03 -4.68 -1.43
N MET A 240 2.08 -4.10 -0.87
CA MET A 240 2.45 -2.70 -1.08
C MET A 240 3.88 -2.63 -1.58
N PRO A 241 4.10 -2.27 -2.86
CA PRO A 241 5.44 -1.96 -3.35
C PRO A 241 6.05 -0.79 -2.57
N ILE A 242 7.25 -0.99 -2.02
CA ILE A 242 7.87 0.03 -1.15
C ILE A 242 8.21 1.34 -1.89
N HIS A 243 8.36 1.29 -3.21
CA HIS A 243 8.60 2.46 -4.06
C HIS A 243 7.32 3.19 -4.48
N LEU A 244 6.13 2.62 -4.25
CA LEU A 244 4.87 3.31 -4.56
C LEU A 244 4.60 4.46 -3.58
N ALA A 245 4.98 4.29 -2.31
CA ALA A 245 4.75 5.30 -1.30
C ALA A 245 5.39 6.67 -1.60
N PRO A 246 6.69 6.77 -1.93
CA PRO A 246 7.29 8.05 -2.30
C PRO A 246 6.65 8.69 -3.53
N VAL A 247 6.22 7.92 -4.54
CA VAL A 247 5.49 8.45 -5.70
C VAL A 247 4.22 9.18 -5.25
N ILE A 248 3.41 8.51 -4.42
CA ILE A 248 2.15 9.07 -3.91
C ILE A 248 2.41 10.32 -3.06
N PHE A 249 3.43 10.31 -2.20
CA PHE A 249 3.77 11.48 -1.38
C PHE A 249 4.21 12.68 -2.22
N VAL A 250 5.10 12.48 -3.19
CA VAL A 250 5.57 13.58 -4.05
C VAL A 250 4.40 14.18 -4.82
N ILE A 251 3.52 13.36 -5.42
CA ILE A 251 2.31 13.87 -6.10
C ILE A 251 1.42 14.64 -5.12
N THR A 252 1.10 14.04 -3.97
CA THR A 252 0.19 14.64 -2.98
C THR A 252 0.69 15.99 -2.48
N PHE A 253 1.96 16.09 -2.09
CA PHE A 253 2.51 17.34 -1.54
C PHE A 253 2.81 18.38 -2.62
N SER A 254 3.10 17.97 -3.86
CA SER A 254 3.20 18.90 -4.99
C SER A 254 1.85 19.55 -5.30
N LEU A 255 0.76 18.77 -5.23
CA LEU A 255 -0.60 19.29 -5.40
C LEU A 255 -0.99 20.26 -4.28
N TRP A 256 -0.68 19.91 -3.02
CA TRP A 256 -0.86 20.84 -1.90
C TRP A 256 -0.09 22.14 -2.09
N GLY A 257 1.20 22.06 -2.44
CA GLY A 257 2.02 23.24 -2.69
C GLY A 257 1.45 24.11 -3.81
N ALA A 258 1.07 23.50 -4.94
CA ALA A 258 0.48 24.23 -6.07
C ALA A 258 -0.84 24.93 -5.70
N ILE A 259 -1.71 24.25 -4.96
CA ILE A 259 -2.98 24.82 -4.47
C ILE A 259 -2.72 26.01 -3.53
N LEU A 260 -1.83 25.86 -2.56
CA LEU A 260 -1.52 26.94 -1.61
C LEU A 260 -0.87 28.14 -2.32
N CYS A 261 0.02 27.89 -3.28
CA CYS A 261 0.62 28.94 -4.10
C CYS A 261 -0.42 29.68 -4.94
N PHE A 262 -1.37 28.96 -5.54
CA PHE A 262 -2.47 29.59 -6.26
C PHE A 262 -3.35 30.41 -5.31
N ILE A 263 -3.69 29.87 -4.14
CA ILE A 263 -4.63 30.52 -3.23
C ILE A 263 -4.05 31.80 -2.62
N TYR A 264 -2.80 31.75 -2.18
CA TYR A 264 -2.16 32.85 -1.46
C TYR A 264 -1.30 33.75 -2.34
N GLY A 265 -0.98 33.31 -3.57
CA GLY A 265 -0.29 34.12 -4.55
C GLY A 265 -1.20 35.09 -5.29
N ALA A 266 -2.41 34.65 -5.65
CA ALA A 266 -3.35 35.34 -6.55
C ALA A 266 -3.99 36.65 -6.00
N GLY A 267 -3.57 37.14 -4.84
CA GLY A 267 -4.13 38.32 -4.18
C GLY A 267 -3.22 39.54 -4.17
N SER A 268 -2.04 39.47 -4.81
CA SER A 268 -0.96 40.44 -4.57
C SER A 268 -0.38 41.10 -5.84
N GLY A 269 -1.06 40.97 -6.98
CA GLY A 269 -0.73 41.72 -8.20
C GLY A 269 0.46 41.11 -8.95
N TYR A 270 1.64 41.74 -8.93
CA TYR A 270 2.84 41.24 -9.63
C TYR A 270 3.25 39.82 -9.23
N LEU A 271 2.85 39.39 -8.03
CA LEU A 271 3.05 38.04 -7.53
C LEU A 271 2.11 36.99 -8.16
N ASP A 272 1.08 37.38 -8.93
CA ASP A 272 0.16 36.45 -9.57
C ASP A 272 0.85 35.63 -10.68
N VAL A 273 1.69 36.29 -11.50
CA VAL A 273 2.47 35.60 -12.54
C VAL A 273 3.53 34.70 -11.91
N PHE A 274 4.22 35.18 -10.88
CA PHE A 274 5.24 34.39 -10.19
C PHE A 274 4.64 33.20 -9.45
N SER A 275 3.52 33.38 -8.75
CA SER A 275 2.82 32.32 -8.05
C SER A 275 2.21 31.30 -9.00
N ALA A 276 1.66 31.73 -10.14
CA ALA A 276 1.20 30.84 -11.19
C ALA A 276 2.36 30.03 -11.81
N ALA A 277 3.49 30.69 -12.11
CA ALA A 277 4.68 30.02 -12.61
C ALA A 277 5.26 29.03 -11.59
N PHE A 278 5.27 29.39 -10.31
CA PHE A 278 5.75 28.51 -9.24
C PHE A 278 4.78 27.35 -8.98
N ALA A 279 3.48 27.57 -9.01
CA ALA A 279 2.47 26.51 -8.94
C ALA A 279 2.58 25.56 -10.15
N ALA A 280 2.84 26.10 -11.35
CA ALA A 280 3.10 25.31 -12.55
C ALA A 280 4.42 24.50 -12.42
N PHE A 281 5.46 25.08 -11.84
CA PHE A 281 6.71 24.37 -11.52
C PHE A 281 6.48 23.23 -10.51
N LEU A 282 5.78 23.50 -9.41
CA LEU A 282 5.43 22.49 -8.40
C LEU A 282 4.61 21.37 -9.03
N THR A 283 3.61 21.68 -9.85
CA THR A 283 2.75 20.65 -10.46
C THR A 283 3.47 19.90 -11.58
N GLY A 284 4.16 20.61 -12.48
CA GLY A 284 4.78 20.03 -13.67
C GLY A 284 6.12 19.34 -13.37
N VAL A 285 7.05 20.04 -12.74
CA VAL A 285 8.40 19.51 -12.47
C VAL A 285 8.37 18.59 -11.25
N VAL A 286 7.88 19.08 -10.11
CA VAL A 286 7.90 18.29 -8.86
C VAL A 286 6.79 17.25 -8.87
N GLY A 287 5.58 17.57 -9.31
CA GLY A 287 4.44 16.66 -9.35
C GLY A 287 4.39 15.75 -10.58
N GLY A 288 5.08 16.12 -11.67
CA GLY A 288 5.12 15.33 -12.91
C GLY A 288 6.44 14.59 -13.09
N ILE A 289 7.54 15.32 -13.26
CA ILE A 289 8.84 14.75 -13.65
C ILE A 289 9.41 13.85 -12.55
N LEU A 290 9.45 14.32 -11.30
CA LEU A 290 10.05 13.55 -10.20
C LEU A 290 9.27 12.23 -9.91
N PRO A 291 7.92 12.22 -9.79
CA PRO A 291 7.13 11.01 -9.70
C PRO A 291 7.32 10.10 -10.89
N THR A 292 7.46 10.64 -12.10
CA THR A 292 7.77 9.84 -13.28
C THR A 292 9.11 9.13 -13.14
N HIS A 293 10.15 9.83 -12.69
CA HIS A 293 11.46 9.25 -12.45
C HIS A 293 11.43 8.14 -11.38
N ILE A 294 10.75 8.36 -10.24
CA ILE A 294 10.62 7.36 -9.17
C ILE A 294 9.77 6.18 -9.65
N SER A 295 8.68 6.45 -10.38
CA SER A 295 7.77 5.45 -10.93
C SER A 295 8.45 4.57 -11.97
N ARG A 296 9.46 5.07 -12.71
CA ARG A 296 10.28 4.22 -13.59
C ARG A 296 11.01 3.14 -12.81
N HIS A 297 11.55 3.46 -11.64
CA HIS A 297 12.20 2.45 -10.79
C HIS A 297 11.20 1.41 -10.27
N LEU A 298 10.00 1.86 -9.89
CA LEU A 298 8.89 0.96 -9.54
C LEU A 298 8.48 0.08 -10.73
N ALA A 299 8.34 0.66 -11.93
CA ALA A 299 7.96 -0.07 -13.14
C ALA A 299 9.00 -1.15 -13.49
N ASN A 300 10.29 -0.79 -13.45
CA ASN A 300 11.39 -1.74 -13.69
C ASN A 300 11.35 -2.89 -12.69
N SER A 301 11.08 -2.59 -11.42
CA SER A 301 10.91 -3.61 -10.39
C SER A 301 9.70 -4.51 -10.68
N LEU A 302 8.57 -3.92 -11.07
CA LEU A 302 7.34 -4.67 -11.37
C LEU A 302 7.45 -5.50 -12.65
N ARG A 303 8.37 -5.16 -13.57
CA ARG A 303 8.60 -5.91 -14.81
C ARG A 303 9.21 -7.29 -14.56
N SER A 304 10.08 -7.43 -13.57
CA SER A 304 10.64 -8.74 -13.21
C SER A 304 9.65 -9.61 -12.43
N LEU A 305 8.64 -9.01 -11.80
CA LEU A 305 7.70 -9.71 -10.91
C LEU A 305 6.97 -10.90 -11.58
N PRO A 306 6.38 -10.80 -12.79
CA PRO A 306 5.76 -11.94 -13.46
C PRO A 306 6.73 -13.11 -13.71
N GLN A 307 7.98 -12.80 -14.07
CA GLN A 307 9.01 -13.80 -14.32
C GLN A 307 9.47 -14.43 -13.00
N GLN A 308 9.75 -13.63 -11.98
CA GLN A 308 10.09 -14.10 -10.63
C GLN A 308 9.03 -15.05 -10.08
N LEU A 309 7.75 -14.74 -10.31
CA LEU A 309 6.63 -15.58 -9.88
C LEU A 309 6.44 -16.82 -10.76
N GLU A 310 6.80 -16.79 -12.05
CA GLU A 310 6.72 -17.94 -12.96
C GLU A 310 7.82 -18.95 -12.65
N SER A 311 9.07 -18.47 -12.55
CA SER A 311 10.23 -19.28 -12.20
C SER A 311 10.36 -19.51 -10.70
N PHE A 312 9.35 -19.14 -9.92
CA PHE A 312 9.38 -19.22 -8.47
C PHE A 312 9.68 -20.65 -8.02
N SER A 313 10.72 -20.83 -7.22
CA SER A 313 11.05 -22.10 -6.58
C SER A 313 11.54 -21.81 -5.18
N ILE A 314 10.87 -22.34 -4.16
CA ILE A 314 11.35 -22.24 -2.78
C ILE A 314 12.73 -22.88 -2.61
N ARG A 315 13.11 -23.78 -3.53
CA ARG A 315 14.43 -24.41 -3.56
C ARG A 315 15.55 -23.48 -3.99
N GLU A 316 15.24 -22.48 -4.82
CA GLU A 316 16.21 -21.49 -5.28
C GLU A 316 16.23 -20.23 -4.41
N ALA A 317 15.34 -20.12 -3.41
CA ALA A 317 15.29 -18.95 -2.54
C ALA A 317 16.59 -18.82 -1.71
N ASN A 318 17.15 -17.63 -1.65
CA ASN A 318 18.36 -17.28 -0.91
C ASN A 318 18.14 -17.40 0.61
N CYS A 319 19.11 -18.04 1.29
CA CYS A 319 19.26 -18.02 2.74
C CYS A 319 20.52 -17.23 3.11
N PHE A 320 20.40 -16.28 4.06
CA PHE A 320 21.56 -15.58 4.61
C PHE A 320 22.66 -16.53 5.10
N CYS A 321 22.25 -17.59 5.81
CA CYS A 321 23.09 -18.67 6.29
C CYS A 321 23.93 -19.31 5.17
N CYS A 322 23.31 -19.74 4.09
CA CYS A 322 23.98 -20.45 3.00
C CYS A 322 24.85 -19.51 2.16
N SER A 323 24.45 -18.26 1.97
CA SER A 323 25.22 -17.27 1.21
C SER A 323 26.53 -16.85 1.89
N HIS A 324 26.73 -17.21 3.16
CA HIS A 324 27.96 -16.95 3.91
C HIS A 324 28.59 -18.25 4.43
N ASP A 325 28.39 -19.37 3.72
CA ASP A 325 28.95 -20.68 4.08
C ASP A 325 28.67 -21.12 5.52
N HIS A 326 27.49 -20.75 6.04
CA HIS A 326 27.08 -20.98 7.43
C HIS A 326 28.03 -20.36 8.47
N VAL A 327 28.68 -19.25 8.13
CA VAL A 327 29.52 -18.47 9.04
C VAL A 327 29.04 -17.02 9.04
N HIS A 328 28.74 -16.47 10.21
CA HIS A 328 28.30 -15.09 10.32
C HIS A 328 29.44 -14.14 9.90
N PRO A 329 29.22 -13.19 8.97
CA PRO A 329 30.31 -12.40 8.38
C PRO A 329 31.08 -11.55 9.41
N GLU A 330 30.37 -10.98 10.40
CA GLU A 330 30.96 -10.16 11.46
C GLU A 330 31.48 -10.98 12.65
N THR A 331 30.61 -11.77 13.30
CA THR A 331 30.96 -12.49 14.53
C THR A 331 31.81 -13.75 14.32
N LYS A 332 31.94 -14.21 13.07
CA LYS A 332 32.62 -15.47 12.67
C LYS A 332 32.06 -16.73 13.31
N LYS A 333 30.91 -16.64 14.00
CA LYS A 333 30.25 -17.81 14.59
C LYS A 333 29.57 -18.66 13.51
N HIS A 334 29.56 -19.97 13.70
CA HIS A 334 28.81 -20.89 12.86
C HIS A 334 27.31 -20.65 13.00
N LEU A 335 26.60 -20.59 11.87
CA LEU A 335 25.16 -20.37 11.78
C LEU A 335 24.43 -21.68 11.51
N PRO A 336 23.31 -21.96 12.21
CA PRO A 336 22.44 -23.06 11.79
C PRO A 336 21.90 -22.81 10.38
N CYS A 337 21.64 -23.87 9.64
CA CYS A 337 21.12 -23.77 8.28
C CYS A 337 19.60 -23.54 8.29
N ASP A 338 19.16 -22.30 8.10
CA ASP A 338 17.72 -21.98 8.02
C ASP A 338 17.01 -22.78 6.92
N ARG A 339 17.70 -23.09 5.81
CA ARG A 339 17.12 -23.90 4.73
C ARG A 339 16.73 -25.30 5.20
N ARG A 340 17.63 -25.97 5.93
CA ARG A 340 17.33 -27.29 6.51
C ARG A 340 16.17 -27.20 7.50
N LEU A 341 16.15 -26.14 8.30
CA LEU A 341 15.09 -25.91 9.27
C LEU A 341 13.72 -25.70 8.61
N ILE A 342 13.64 -24.77 7.65
CA ILE A 342 12.42 -24.48 6.90
C ILE A 342 11.94 -25.72 6.16
N TYR A 343 12.82 -26.46 5.48
CA TYR A 343 12.41 -27.68 4.78
C TYR A 343 11.86 -28.73 5.75
N LYS A 344 12.48 -28.89 6.92
CA LYS A 344 11.96 -29.80 7.95
C LYS A 344 10.55 -29.38 8.39
N MET A 345 10.31 -28.09 8.61
CA MET A 345 8.96 -27.56 8.94
C MET A 345 7.96 -27.79 7.81
N LEU A 346 8.37 -27.55 6.55
CA LEU A 346 7.52 -27.79 5.38
C LEU A 346 7.23 -29.28 5.16
N LEU A 347 8.18 -30.18 5.41
CA LEU A 347 7.97 -31.62 5.27
C LEU A 347 7.04 -32.18 6.35
N GLN A 348 7.04 -31.60 7.56
CA GLN A 348 6.06 -31.97 8.59
C GLN A 348 4.62 -31.66 8.14
N TRP A 349 4.44 -30.70 7.23
CA TRP A 349 3.16 -30.32 6.64
C TRP A 349 2.73 -31.21 5.48
N GLN A 350 3.56 -32.15 5.04
CA GLN A 350 3.33 -33.00 3.86
C GLN A 350 2.03 -33.82 3.94
N GLN A 351 1.56 -34.15 5.15
CA GLN A 351 0.33 -34.91 5.36
C GLN A 351 -0.92 -34.17 4.87
N ASP A 352 -0.88 -32.84 4.73
CA ASP A 352 -2.06 -32.03 4.36
C ASP A 352 -2.13 -31.68 2.86
N PHE A 353 -1.16 -32.13 2.06
CA PHE A 353 -1.03 -31.77 0.64
C PHE A 353 -1.23 -32.95 -0.33
N THR A 354 -1.81 -34.07 0.11
CA THR A 354 -2.16 -35.18 -0.79
C THR A 354 -3.23 -34.74 -1.79
N VAL A 355 -2.80 -34.26 -2.94
CA VAL A 355 -3.62 -33.98 -4.11
C VAL A 355 -3.49 -35.19 -5.03
N SER A 356 -4.62 -35.86 -5.31
CA SER A 356 -4.78 -36.80 -6.45
C SER A 356 -3.80 -37.98 -6.57
N GLY A 357 -3.48 -38.69 -5.49
CA GLY A 357 -2.91 -40.06 -5.56
C GLY A 357 -1.44 -40.19 -6.04
N GLU A 358 -0.82 -39.13 -6.54
CA GLU A 358 0.62 -39.07 -6.84
C GLU A 358 1.38 -38.34 -5.73
N SER A 359 2.50 -38.91 -5.30
CA SER A 359 3.35 -38.32 -4.27
C SER A 359 4.16 -37.12 -4.80
N VAL A 360 3.50 -36.00 -5.05
CA VAL A 360 4.17 -34.72 -5.30
C VAL A 360 4.86 -34.27 -4.01
N THR A 361 6.11 -33.83 -4.10
CA THR A 361 6.83 -33.36 -2.90
C THR A 361 6.17 -32.09 -2.36
N THR A 362 6.14 -31.88 -1.04
CA THR A 362 5.48 -30.68 -0.46
C THR A 362 6.02 -29.37 -1.01
N LEU A 363 7.30 -29.34 -1.35
CA LEU A 363 7.95 -28.18 -1.95
C LEU A 363 7.39 -27.89 -3.35
N GLU A 364 7.17 -28.91 -4.20
CA GLU A 364 6.51 -28.74 -5.49
C GLU A 364 5.06 -28.26 -5.34
N ALA A 365 4.33 -28.79 -4.35
CA ALA A 365 2.96 -28.34 -4.09
C ALA A 365 2.90 -26.86 -3.71
N ILE A 366 3.88 -26.37 -2.93
CA ILE A 366 4.02 -24.95 -2.58
C ILE A 366 4.36 -24.11 -3.81
N ASP A 367 5.37 -24.52 -4.57
CA ASP A 367 5.78 -23.83 -5.81
C ASP A 367 4.60 -23.74 -6.79
N PHE A 368 3.86 -24.84 -6.96
CA PHE A 368 2.66 -24.90 -7.78
C PHE A 368 1.58 -23.94 -7.26
N ARG A 369 1.27 -23.93 -5.96
CA ARG A 369 0.27 -23.01 -5.39
C ARG A 369 0.67 -21.55 -5.57
N ILE A 370 1.95 -21.21 -5.41
CA ILE A 370 2.44 -19.84 -5.63
C ILE A 370 2.28 -19.45 -7.11
N ARG A 371 2.73 -20.31 -8.04
CA ARG A 371 2.64 -20.06 -9.49
C ARG A 371 1.19 -19.99 -9.98
N GLN A 372 0.30 -20.83 -9.46
CA GLN A 372 -1.07 -20.96 -9.96
C GLN A 372 -2.08 -20.06 -9.24
N LYS A 373 -1.99 -19.92 -7.91
CA LYS A 373 -2.95 -19.12 -7.12
C LYS A 373 -2.42 -17.72 -6.82
N LEU A 374 -1.19 -17.63 -6.29
CA LEU A 374 -0.66 -16.35 -5.84
C LEU A 374 -0.29 -15.44 -7.00
N LYS A 375 0.42 -15.95 -8.02
CA LYS A 375 0.86 -15.15 -9.17
C LYS A 375 -0.27 -14.37 -9.83
N PRO A 376 -1.38 -14.99 -10.30
CA PRO A 376 -2.46 -14.22 -10.92
C PRO A 376 -3.14 -13.28 -9.93
N TRP A 377 -3.17 -13.60 -8.64
CA TRP A 377 -3.68 -12.69 -7.63
C TRP A 377 -2.76 -11.46 -7.45
N ILE A 378 -1.45 -11.63 -7.34
CA ILE A 378 -0.48 -10.55 -7.20
C ILE A 378 -0.47 -9.67 -8.45
N LEU A 379 -0.41 -10.27 -9.63
CA LEU A 379 -0.39 -9.52 -10.89
C LEU A 379 -1.68 -8.72 -11.10
N ARG A 380 -2.83 -9.21 -10.63
CA ARG A 380 -4.09 -8.43 -10.65
C ARG A 380 -4.11 -7.26 -9.67
N ASN A 381 -3.49 -7.41 -8.50
CA ASN A 381 -3.55 -6.40 -7.44
C ASN A 381 -2.41 -5.37 -7.50
N ILE A 382 -1.29 -5.71 -8.15
CA ILE A 382 -0.08 -4.86 -8.20
C ILE A 382 0.38 -4.59 -9.64
N GLY A 383 0.16 -5.55 -10.55
CA GLY A 383 0.62 -5.46 -11.94
C GLY A 383 0.11 -4.18 -12.60
N GLY A 384 0.98 -3.51 -13.35
CA GLY A 384 0.66 -2.22 -13.99
C GLY A 384 0.76 -0.99 -13.08
N ALA A 385 1.42 -1.10 -11.92
CA ALA A 385 1.60 0.00 -10.96
C ALA A 385 0.26 0.60 -10.47
N HIS A 386 -0.75 -0.25 -10.30
CA HIS A 386 -2.06 0.17 -9.82
C HIS A 386 -2.03 0.46 -8.32
N ALA A 387 -2.16 1.74 -7.96
CA ALA A 387 -2.50 2.11 -6.59
C ALA A 387 -4.00 1.84 -6.34
N PRO A 388 -4.38 1.25 -5.19
CA PRO A 388 -5.79 1.08 -4.83
C PRO A 388 -6.52 2.42 -4.85
N PHE A 389 -7.71 2.48 -5.45
CA PHE A 389 -8.50 3.72 -5.53
C PHE A 389 -8.72 4.37 -4.16
N ARG A 390 -8.95 3.56 -3.12
CA ARG A 390 -9.11 4.04 -1.74
C ARG A 390 -7.86 4.78 -1.23
N LEU A 391 -6.68 4.31 -1.60
CA LEU A 391 -5.42 4.95 -1.23
C LEU A 391 -5.26 6.28 -1.98
N LEU A 392 -5.53 6.31 -3.29
CA LEU A 392 -5.49 7.54 -4.09
C LEU A 392 -6.49 8.58 -3.56
N LEU A 393 -7.69 8.15 -3.20
CA LEU A 393 -8.70 9.02 -2.61
C LEU A 393 -8.27 9.58 -1.24
N ALA A 394 -7.64 8.76 -0.40
CA ALA A 394 -7.17 9.15 0.92
C ALA A 394 -5.87 9.99 0.89
N THR A 395 -5.27 10.20 -0.29
CA THR A 395 -3.98 10.91 -0.42
C THR A 395 -4.10 12.04 -1.43
N ILE A 396 -4.23 11.71 -2.71
CA ILE A 396 -4.18 12.63 -3.84
C ILE A 396 -5.44 13.49 -3.96
N SER A 397 -6.61 12.98 -3.56
CA SER A 397 -7.86 13.75 -3.59
C SER A 397 -8.01 14.75 -2.45
N VAL A 398 -7.30 14.54 -1.32
CA VAL A 398 -7.40 15.37 -0.12
C VAL A 398 -7.05 16.84 -0.35
N PRO A 399 -5.97 17.21 -1.07
CA PRO A 399 -5.68 18.60 -1.41
C PRO A 399 -6.88 19.32 -2.06
N PHE A 400 -7.56 18.67 -3.02
CA PHE A 400 -8.73 19.23 -3.71
C PHE A 400 -9.94 19.36 -2.79
N LEU A 401 -10.20 18.35 -1.94
CA LEU A 401 -11.29 18.40 -0.96
C LEU A 401 -11.10 19.53 0.05
N CYS A 402 -9.88 19.74 0.55
CA CYS A 402 -9.59 20.82 1.48
C CYS A 402 -9.66 22.19 0.79
N SER A 403 -9.18 22.29 -0.46
CA SER A 403 -9.31 23.49 -1.29
C SER A 403 -10.76 23.87 -1.57
N THR A 404 -11.65 22.88 -1.69
CA THR A 404 -13.09 23.13 -1.81
C THR A 404 -13.63 23.85 -0.59
N MET A 405 -13.12 23.54 0.60
CA MET A 405 -13.57 24.18 1.84
C MET A 405 -13.20 25.67 1.87
N ASP A 406 -12.13 26.09 1.19
CA ASP A 406 -11.81 27.53 1.09
C ASP A 406 -12.89 28.34 0.36
N PHE A 407 -13.72 27.69 -0.45
CA PHE A 407 -14.83 28.33 -1.18
C PHE A 407 -16.17 28.17 -0.46
N LEU A 408 -16.23 27.46 0.67
CA LEU A 408 -17.48 27.23 1.39
C LEU A 408 -18.17 28.52 1.87
N PRO A 409 -17.46 29.55 2.41
CA PRO A 409 -18.10 30.81 2.75
C PRO A 409 -18.79 31.47 1.55
N ALA A 410 -18.15 31.45 0.37
CA ALA A 410 -18.76 31.97 -0.84
C ALA A 410 -19.93 31.12 -1.34
N MET A 411 -19.86 29.78 -1.22
CA MET A 411 -21.00 28.93 -1.55
C MET A 411 -22.23 29.26 -0.68
N ILE A 412 -22.02 29.54 0.61
CA ILE A 412 -23.09 29.96 1.52
C ILE A 412 -23.66 31.33 1.10
N GLN A 413 -22.80 32.29 0.76
CA GLN A 413 -23.22 33.64 0.36
C GLN A 413 -23.94 33.69 -1.00
N LEU A 414 -23.46 32.93 -1.99
CA LEU A 414 -24.02 32.94 -3.34
C LEU A 414 -25.37 32.22 -3.42
N GLY A 415 -25.56 31.17 -2.63
CA GLY A 415 -26.75 30.32 -2.65
C GLY A 415 -27.06 29.70 -4.02
N GLY A 416 -28.18 28.97 -4.08
CA GLY A 416 -28.80 28.50 -5.33
C GLY A 416 -27.86 27.76 -6.31
N VAL A 417 -28.00 28.11 -7.59
CA VAL A 417 -27.29 27.44 -8.70
C VAL A 417 -25.77 27.65 -8.70
N PRO A 418 -25.22 28.87 -8.45
CA PRO A 418 -23.77 29.07 -8.40
C PRO A 418 -23.08 28.23 -7.33
N ALA A 419 -23.66 28.16 -6.12
CA ALA A 419 -23.14 27.33 -5.04
C ALA A 419 -23.12 25.84 -5.42
N PHE A 420 -24.21 25.36 -6.03
CA PHE A 420 -24.29 23.98 -6.54
C PHE A 420 -23.19 23.68 -7.58
N ARG A 421 -22.97 24.60 -8.53
CA ARG A 421 -21.94 24.45 -9.57
C ARG A 421 -20.54 24.38 -8.98
N LEU A 422 -20.22 25.24 -8.02
CA LEU A 422 -18.94 25.21 -7.31
C LEU A 422 -18.74 23.87 -6.56
N GLY A 423 -19.76 23.41 -5.84
CA GLY A 423 -19.71 22.12 -5.14
C GLY A 423 -19.54 20.92 -6.08
N LEU A 424 -20.21 20.94 -7.24
CA LEU A 424 -20.08 19.88 -8.24
C LEU A 424 -18.69 19.89 -8.88
N ASP A 425 -18.15 21.06 -9.24
CA ASP A 425 -16.80 21.18 -9.79
C ASP A 425 -15.76 20.60 -8.82
N ALA A 426 -15.85 21.01 -7.56
CA ALA A 426 -15.03 20.50 -6.47
C ALA A 426 -15.10 18.98 -6.32
N ALA A 427 -16.31 18.40 -6.35
CA ALA A 427 -16.50 16.97 -6.29
C ALA A 427 -15.84 16.27 -7.49
N LEU A 428 -15.98 16.79 -8.70
CA LEU A 428 -15.36 16.21 -9.89
C LEU A 428 -13.83 16.28 -9.83
N ARG A 429 -13.25 17.41 -9.41
CA ARG A 429 -11.79 17.51 -9.23
C ARG A 429 -11.28 16.47 -8.22
N SER A 430 -11.99 16.32 -7.11
CA SER A 430 -11.59 15.46 -6.00
C SER A 430 -11.77 13.97 -6.30
N PHE A 431 -12.94 13.56 -6.80
CA PHE A 431 -13.30 12.15 -6.96
C PHE A 431 -12.99 11.58 -8.34
N VAL A 432 -12.81 12.43 -9.35
CA VAL A 432 -12.52 12.02 -10.74
C VAL A 432 -11.13 12.45 -11.16
N LEU A 433 -10.88 13.77 -11.27
CA LEU A 433 -9.66 14.28 -11.89
C LEU A 433 -8.39 13.83 -11.15
N GLY A 434 -8.33 14.02 -9.83
CA GLY A 434 -7.15 13.67 -9.02
C GLY A 434 -6.71 12.21 -9.18
N PRO A 435 -7.57 11.22 -8.88
CA PRO A 435 -7.24 9.81 -9.04
C PRO A 435 -6.91 9.42 -10.49
N CYS A 436 -7.61 10.00 -11.47
CA CYS A 436 -7.36 9.76 -12.90
C CYS A 436 -5.99 10.27 -13.34
N VAL A 437 -5.63 11.52 -13.00
CA VAL A 437 -4.33 12.10 -13.34
C VAL A 437 -3.20 11.30 -12.69
N ALA A 438 -3.33 10.93 -11.41
CA ALA A 438 -2.33 10.10 -10.74
C ALA A 438 -2.15 8.75 -11.42
N LYS A 439 -3.25 8.11 -11.81
CA LYS A 439 -3.22 6.85 -12.56
C LYS A 439 -2.52 7.03 -13.91
N VAL A 440 -2.81 8.10 -14.64
CA VAL A 440 -2.16 8.41 -15.93
C VAL A 440 -0.67 8.63 -15.73
N ILE A 441 -0.24 9.40 -14.73
CA ILE A 441 1.19 9.60 -14.43
C ILE A 441 1.86 8.26 -14.15
N MET A 442 1.27 7.41 -13.31
CA MET A 442 1.81 6.07 -13.02
C MET A 442 1.88 5.20 -14.29
N GLN A 443 0.87 5.22 -15.14
CA GLN A 443 0.83 4.44 -16.38
C GLN A 443 1.82 4.94 -17.45
N ILE A 444 1.93 6.25 -17.67
CA ILE A 444 2.93 6.85 -18.57
C ILE A 444 4.34 6.50 -18.10
N SER A 445 4.56 6.50 -16.79
CA SER A 445 5.86 6.14 -16.22
C SER A 445 6.25 4.69 -16.50
N VAL A 446 5.27 3.78 -16.50
CA VAL A 446 5.46 2.39 -16.90
C VAL A 446 5.67 2.28 -18.42
N ALA A 447 4.89 3.01 -19.22
CA ALA A 447 4.92 2.95 -20.69
C ALA A 447 6.21 3.52 -21.31
N GLY A 448 6.68 4.67 -20.80
CA GLY A 448 7.80 5.43 -21.39
C GLY A 448 9.15 4.72 -21.31
N PHE A 449 9.25 3.59 -20.63
CA PHE A 449 10.46 2.78 -20.55
C PHE A 449 10.58 1.76 -21.70
N ASP A 450 9.46 1.38 -22.31
CA ASP A 450 9.40 0.19 -23.16
C ASP A 450 9.72 0.46 -24.64
N CYS A 451 9.93 1.70 -25.09
CA CYS A 451 10.15 2.01 -26.51
C CYS A 451 11.35 1.33 -27.19
N LYS A 452 12.27 0.66 -26.47
CA LYS A 452 13.42 -0.01 -27.08
C LYS A 452 13.23 -1.52 -27.33
N ASP A 453 12.32 -2.21 -26.66
CA ASP A 453 12.17 -3.69 -26.77
C ASP A 453 10.73 -4.16 -27.08
N PHE A 454 9.80 -3.25 -27.41
CA PHE A 454 8.36 -3.56 -27.44
C PHE A 454 7.80 -3.92 -28.82
N VAL A 455 7.68 -5.23 -29.10
CA VAL A 455 6.91 -5.78 -30.25
C VAL A 455 5.56 -6.39 -29.80
N GLY A 456 5.17 -6.27 -28.52
CA GLY A 456 3.90 -6.81 -28.01
C GLY A 456 2.72 -5.82 -28.07
N CYS A 457 1.71 -6.10 -28.91
CA CYS A 457 0.48 -5.28 -29.03
C CYS A 457 -0.34 -5.19 -27.72
N ASP A 458 -0.26 -6.17 -26.82
CA ASP A 458 -1.21 -6.29 -25.70
C ASP A 458 -0.97 -5.31 -24.54
N LEU A 459 0.28 -5.00 -24.18
CA LEU A 459 0.55 -4.01 -23.12
C LEU A 459 0.31 -2.59 -23.61
N LEU A 460 0.69 -2.28 -24.87
CA LEU A 460 0.37 -1.00 -25.50
C LEU A 460 -1.15 -0.81 -25.56
N LEU A 461 -1.91 -1.84 -25.93
CA LEU A 461 -3.37 -1.78 -25.94
C LEU A 461 -3.95 -1.61 -24.52
N THR A 462 -3.33 -2.20 -23.49
CA THR A 462 -3.77 -2.05 -22.08
C THR A 462 -3.45 -0.66 -21.53
N LEU A 463 -2.27 -0.14 -21.84
CA LEU A 463 -1.84 1.22 -21.51
C LEU A 463 -2.70 2.24 -22.26
N LEU A 464 -2.95 2.05 -23.55
CA LEU A 464 -3.84 2.89 -24.37
C LEU A 464 -5.26 2.81 -23.84
N LYS A 465 -5.81 1.63 -23.51
CA LYS A 465 -7.17 1.53 -22.93
C LYS A 465 -7.27 2.26 -21.59
N GLY A 466 -6.29 2.09 -20.70
CA GLY A 466 -6.27 2.75 -19.39
C GLY A 466 -6.12 4.27 -19.48
N SER A 467 -5.13 4.72 -20.24
CA SER A 467 -4.81 6.13 -20.42
C SER A 467 -5.83 6.84 -21.32
N ALA A 468 -6.30 6.23 -22.41
CA ALA A 468 -7.35 6.79 -23.25
C ALA A 468 -8.67 6.92 -22.49
N THR A 469 -9.03 5.96 -21.62
CA THR A 469 -10.26 6.14 -20.82
C THR A 469 -10.11 7.30 -19.84
N SER A 470 -8.98 7.41 -19.16
CA SER A 470 -8.71 8.53 -18.24
C SER A 470 -8.60 9.88 -18.97
N LEU A 471 -8.00 9.88 -20.15
CA LEU A 471 -7.88 11.04 -21.03
C LEU A 471 -9.25 11.43 -21.57
N VAL A 472 -10.07 10.49 -22.02
CA VAL A 472 -11.46 10.72 -22.44
C VAL A 472 -12.26 11.31 -21.29
N LEU A 473 -12.14 10.79 -20.06
CA LEU A 473 -12.82 11.40 -18.90
C LEU A 473 -12.33 12.82 -18.62
N THR A 474 -11.03 13.08 -18.79
CA THR A 474 -10.43 14.42 -18.60
C THR A 474 -10.88 15.38 -19.71
N VAL A 475 -10.94 14.90 -20.95
CA VAL A 475 -11.42 15.64 -22.12
C VAL A 475 -12.91 15.90 -22.01
N ILE A 476 -13.71 14.93 -21.55
CA ILE A 476 -15.13 15.12 -21.26
C ILE A 476 -15.30 16.15 -20.13
N TYR A 477 -14.51 16.07 -19.07
CA TYR A 477 -14.54 17.07 -18.01
C TYR A 477 -14.20 18.47 -18.55
N ALA A 478 -13.14 18.59 -19.36
CA ALA A 478 -12.75 19.84 -20.00
C ALA A 478 -13.83 20.33 -20.98
N SER A 479 -14.39 19.47 -21.82
CA SER A 479 -15.39 19.83 -22.83
C SER A 479 -16.77 20.12 -22.26
N ILE A 480 -17.09 19.60 -21.07
CA ILE A 480 -18.24 20.04 -20.28
C ILE A 480 -17.97 21.45 -19.74
N TYR A 481 -16.78 21.74 -19.20
CA TYR A 481 -16.53 23.04 -18.57
C TYR A 481 -16.11 24.18 -19.53
N LEU A 482 -15.60 23.87 -20.72
CA LEU A 482 -15.10 24.89 -21.67
C LEU A 482 -16.20 25.70 -22.39
N PRO A 483 -17.32 25.13 -22.88
CA PRO A 483 -18.36 25.92 -23.53
C PRO A 483 -19.34 26.46 -22.49
N ARG A 484 -19.06 27.68 -22.02
CA ARG A 484 -19.87 28.47 -21.07
C ARG A 484 -21.36 28.61 -21.44
N SER A 485 -21.73 28.42 -22.70
CA SER A 485 -23.08 28.63 -23.24
C SER A 485 -23.98 27.38 -23.31
N LEU A 486 -23.41 26.16 -23.27
CA LEU A 486 -24.18 24.92 -23.50
C LEU A 486 -24.75 24.28 -22.23
N LEU A 487 -24.37 24.75 -21.05
CA LEU A 487 -24.75 24.17 -19.76
C LEU A 487 -25.48 25.16 -18.84
N GLU A 488 -26.45 25.90 -19.39
CA GLU A 488 -27.38 26.63 -18.53
C GLU A 488 -28.22 25.68 -17.66
N HIS A 489 -28.50 24.49 -18.16
CA HIS A 489 -29.27 23.48 -17.44
C HIS A 489 -28.44 22.71 -16.40
N VAL A 490 -28.73 22.97 -15.12
CA VAL A 490 -28.19 22.27 -13.95
C VAL A 490 -28.37 20.74 -14.03
N GLY A 491 -29.48 20.27 -14.62
CA GLY A 491 -29.76 18.84 -14.77
C GLY A 491 -28.72 18.09 -15.59
N TRP A 492 -28.25 18.66 -16.70
CA TRP A 492 -27.21 18.05 -17.54
C TRP A 492 -25.85 18.01 -16.84
N GLN A 493 -25.50 19.04 -16.08
CA GLN A 493 -24.27 19.08 -15.27
C GLN A 493 -24.29 17.98 -14.19
N LEU A 494 -25.41 17.81 -13.47
CA LEU A 494 -25.56 16.76 -12.47
C LEU A 494 -25.48 15.37 -13.10
N ALA A 495 -26.24 15.12 -14.17
CA ALA A 495 -26.26 13.83 -14.84
C ALA A 495 -24.86 13.42 -15.36
N THR A 496 -24.18 14.34 -16.05
CA THR A 496 -22.81 14.09 -16.53
C THR A 496 -21.82 13.90 -15.40
N GLY A 497 -21.91 14.70 -14.32
CA GLY A 497 -21.05 14.55 -13.16
C GLY A 497 -21.21 13.20 -12.45
N VAL A 498 -22.44 12.75 -12.25
CA VAL A 498 -22.74 11.41 -11.68
C VAL A 498 -22.19 10.32 -12.58
N VAL A 499 -22.40 10.42 -13.90
CA VAL A 499 -21.86 9.44 -14.87
C VAL A 499 -20.33 9.41 -14.80
N LEU A 500 -19.65 10.55 -14.71
CA LEU A 500 -18.19 10.61 -14.59
C LEU A 500 -17.67 9.95 -13.30
N VAL A 501 -18.31 10.21 -12.16
CA VAL A 501 -17.94 9.62 -10.86
C VAL A 501 -18.16 8.11 -10.89
N VAL A 502 -19.35 7.66 -11.31
CA VAL A 502 -19.69 6.23 -11.38
C VAL A 502 -18.78 5.51 -12.37
N SER A 503 -18.52 6.11 -13.54
CA SER A 503 -17.61 5.55 -14.54
C SER A 503 -16.19 5.44 -14.01
N THR A 504 -15.70 6.46 -13.30
CA THR A 504 -14.36 6.42 -12.68
C THR A 504 -14.27 5.29 -11.66
N ILE A 505 -15.22 5.19 -10.73
CA ILE A 505 -15.28 4.11 -9.75
C ILE A 505 -15.35 2.75 -10.45
N ALA A 506 -16.17 2.64 -11.51
CA ALA A 506 -16.31 1.43 -12.30
C ALA A 506 -15.01 1.08 -13.02
N ILE A 507 -14.27 2.03 -13.59
CA ILE A 507 -12.97 1.78 -14.25
C ILE A 507 -11.94 1.26 -13.25
N PHE A 508 -11.87 1.86 -12.06
CA PHE A 508 -10.98 1.39 -10.99
C PHE A 508 -11.40 0.00 -10.48
N ARG A 509 -12.70 -0.31 -10.40
CA ARG A 509 -13.20 -1.63 -9.99
C ARG A 509 -13.11 -2.71 -11.08
N CYS A 510 -13.37 -2.35 -12.34
CA CYS A 510 -13.39 -3.25 -13.49
C CYS A 510 -11.98 -3.63 -13.93
N GLY A 511 -11.00 -2.72 -13.77
CA GLY A 511 -9.58 -3.09 -13.87
C GLY A 511 -9.24 -4.28 -12.97
N CYS A 512 -9.84 -4.35 -11.78
CA CYS A 512 -9.67 -5.50 -10.88
C CYS A 512 -10.50 -6.75 -11.25
N ARG A 513 -11.63 -6.62 -11.98
CA ARG A 513 -12.58 -7.73 -12.22
C ARG A 513 -12.49 -8.39 -13.60
N LYS A 514 -12.20 -7.67 -14.69
CA LYS A 514 -12.33 -8.23 -16.06
C LYS A 514 -11.30 -9.31 -16.40
N GLU A 515 -10.17 -9.37 -15.71
CA GLU A 515 -9.22 -10.51 -15.83
C GLU A 515 -9.71 -11.81 -15.16
N VAL A 516 -10.73 -11.75 -14.30
CA VAL A 516 -11.24 -12.94 -13.60
C VAL A 516 -12.07 -13.85 -14.51
N ARG A 517 -12.69 -13.32 -15.57
CA ARG A 517 -13.57 -14.10 -16.47
C ARG A 517 -12.90 -14.55 -17.78
N GLY A 518 -11.68 -14.07 -18.07
CA GLY A 518 -10.99 -14.34 -19.35
C GLY A 518 -10.17 -15.63 -19.40
N ARG A 519 -9.97 -16.33 -18.28
CA ARG A 519 -9.38 -17.67 -18.25
C ARG A 519 -10.36 -18.58 -17.55
N GLY A 520 -10.69 -19.69 -18.20
CA GLY A 520 -11.82 -20.56 -17.88
C GLY A 520 -11.99 -20.79 -16.39
N SER A 521 -13.25 -20.84 -15.96
CA SER A 521 -13.66 -21.46 -14.72
C SER A 521 -13.00 -22.84 -14.65
N VAL A 522 -11.88 -22.93 -13.94
CA VAL A 522 -11.36 -24.21 -13.47
C VAL A 522 -12.46 -24.75 -12.58
N ASN A 523 -13.02 -25.89 -13.00
CA ASN A 523 -14.10 -26.56 -12.31
C ASN A 523 -13.71 -26.76 -10.83
N PRO A 524 -14.43 -26.19 -9.86
CA PRO A 524 -14.11 -26.37 -8.45
C PRO A 524 -14.22 -27.85 -8.02
N ASP A 525 -14.89 -28.70 -8.80
CA ASP A 525 -15.11 -30.12 -8.51
C ASP A 525 -13.95 -31.04 -9.00
N LEU A 526 -12.81 -30.48 -9.39
CA LEU A 526 -11.64 -31.23 -9.89
C LEU A 526 -10.42 -31.23 -8.93
N TYR A 527 -10.62 -30.93 -7.64
CA TYR A 527 -9.57 -30.92 -6.62
C TYR A 527 -9.89 -31.74 -5.38
#